data_AF-A0AAD5YLY5-F1
#
_entry.id   AF-A0AAD5YLY5-F1
#
_cell.length_a   1.000
_cell.length_b   1.000
_cell.length_c   1.000
_cell.angle_alpha   90.00
_cell.angle_beta   90.00
_cell.angle_gamma   90.00
#
_symmetry.space_group_name_H-M   'P 1'
#
loop_
_entity.id
_entity.type
_entity.pdbx_description
1 polymer ?
#
loop_
_entity_poly.entity_id
_entity_poly.type
_entity_poly.pdbx_seq_one_letter_code
_entity_poly.pdbx_strand_id
1 'polypeptide(L)'
;MASATHAHSRVADFLQQTNTIFCDARHLVSALPNVERFTVERSLRLLYAVKAVSTQLGDQLSSAEDITLLHKISDALILPLQHHTDTTEENPCPQAPTTPPNGVPGHPQAVIDVAHAMHLHNLGNSWEQIAEAMGVAQRTLYHHLHAAGIGSFRSKGCA
;
A
#
# COMPACT_ATOMS: atom_id res chain seq x y z
N MET A 1 -4.54 -34.15 27.82
CA MET A 1 -4.93 -32.75 28.12
C MET A 1 -4.01 -31.69 27.48
N ALA A 2 -3.13 -32.02 26.52
CA ALA A 2 -2.20 -31.05 25.90
C ALA A 2 -2.73 -30.37 24.61
N SER A 3 -3.84 -30.82 24.02
CA SER A 3 -4.30 -30.29 22.72
C SER A 3 -5.02 -28.94 22.79
N ALA A 4 -5.63 -28.58 23.92
CA ALA A 4 -6.43 -27.36 24.03
C ALA A 4 -5.55 -26.09 24.07
N THR A 5 -4.44 -26.11 24.79
CA THR A 5 -3.50 -24.98 24.93
C THR A 5 -2.84 -24.59 23.61
N HIS A 6 -2.52 -25.57 22.75
CA HIS A 6 -1.95 -25.28 21.42
C HIS A 6 -2.98 -24.68 20.45
N ALA A 7 -4.25 -25.06 20.55
CA ALA A 7 -5.31 -24.49 19.71
C ALA A 7 -5.54 -23.01 20.05
N HIS A 8 -5.59 -22.66 21.33
CA HIS A 8 -5.73 -21.26 21.77
C HIS A 8 -4.56 -20.37 21.32
N SER A 9 -3.33 -20.89 21.33
CA SER A 9 -2.16 -20.16 20.81
C SER A 9 -2.30 -19.83 19.32
N ARG A 10 -2.72 -20.80 18.50
CA ARG A 10 -2.84 -20.62 17.04
C ARG A 10 -3.92 -19.60 16.67
N VAL A 11 -5.01 -19.56 17.42
CA VAL A 11 -6.08 -18.57 17.24
C VAL A 11 -5.57 -17.17 17.57
N ALA A 12 -4.84 -17.02 18.68
CA ALA A 12 -4.24 -15.74 19.06
C ALA A 12 -3.24 -15.26 18.00
N ASP A 13 -2.38 -16.16 17.51
CA ASP A 13 -1.42 -15.87 16.43
C ASP A 13 -2.14 -15.43 15.14
N PHE A 14 -3.23 -16.12 14.78
CA PHE A 14 -4.05 -15.77 13.63
C PHE A 14 -4.69 -14.39 13.77
N LEU A 15 -5.27 -14.07 14.94
CA LEU A 15 -5.87 -12.76 15.20
C LEU A 15 -4.82 -11.64 15.15
N GLN A 16 -3.63 -11.89 15.69
CA GLN A 16 -2.53 -10.94 15.63
C GLN A 16 -2.07 -10.69 14.18
N GLN A 17 -1.87 -11.76 13.40
CA GLN A 17 -1.50 -11.64 11.98
C GLN A 17 -2.58 -10.92 11.18
N THR A 18 -3.85 -11.24 11.46
CA THR A 18 -5.00 -10.60 10.83
C THR A 18 -5.00 -9.09 11.10
N ASN A 19 -4.76 -8.67 12.35
CA ASN A 19 -4.66 -7.26 12.68
C ASN A 19 -3.52 -6.55 11.92
N THR A 20 -2.35 -7.17 11.80
CA THR A 20 -1.25 -6.64 10.97
C THR A 20 -1.67 -6.45 9.52
N ILE A 21 -2.34 -7.45 8.93
CA ILE A 21 -2.83 -7.37 7.54
C ILE A 21 -3.84 -6.21 7.38
N PHE A 22 -4.75 -6.04 8.34
CA PHE A 22 -5.70 -4.92 8.33
C PHE A 22 -5.02 -3.56 8.45
N CYS A 23 -4.02 -3.44 9.32
CA CYS A 23 -3.22 -2.23 9.45
C CYS A 23 -2.51 -1.91 8.14
N ASP A 24 -1.82 -2.88 7.54
CA ASP A 24 -1.12 -2.69 6.26
C ASP A 24 -2.09 -2.28 5.15
N ALA A 25 -3.23 -2.97 5.03
CA ALA A 25 -4.27 -2.64 4.05
C ALA A 25 -4.82 -1.21 4.23
N ARG A 26 -5.04 -0.76 5.47
CA ARG A 26 -5.44 0.64 5.73
C ARG A 26 -4.40 1.64 5.28
N HIS A 27 -3.13 1.38 5.53
CA HIS A 27 -2.04 2.24 5.06
C HIS A 27 -2.01 2.28 3.53
N LEU A 28 -2.18 1.14 2.86
CA LEU A 28 -2.25 1.09 1.40
C LEU A 28 -3.42 1.89 0.84
N VAL A 29 -4.62 1.75 1.42
CA VAL A 29 -5.80 2.54 1.02
C VAL A 29 -5.53 4.04 1.16
N SER A 30 -4.87 4.47 2.24
CA SER A 30 -4.52 5.88 2.44
C SER A 30 -3.43 6.40 1.49
N ALA A 31 -2.64 5.51 0.91
CA ALA A 31 -1.55 5.84 0.00
C ALA A 31 -1.97 5.77 -1.48
N LEU A 32 -3.17 5.28 -1.79
CA LEU A 32 -3.70 5.28 -3.16
C LEU A 32 -3.79 6.72 -3.70
N PRO A 33 -3.46 6.96 -4.98
CA PRO A 33 -3.10 5.98 -6.02
C PRO A 33 -1.59 5.66 -6.11
N ASN A 34 -0.75 6.17 -5.21
CA ASN A 34 0.72 6.15 -5.33
C ASN A 34 1.38 4.84 -4.85
N VAL A 35 0.69 3.70 -4.98
CA VAL A 35 1.13 2.40 -4.45
C VAL A 35 1.43 1.46 -5.60
N GLU A 36 2.49 0.64 -5.46
CA GLU A 36 2.78 -0.43 -6.41
C GLU A 36 1.62 -1.43 -6.50
N ARG A 37 1.16 -1.71 -7.72
CA ARG A 37 0.08 -2.68 -8.00
C ARG A 37 0.32 -4.05 -7.36
N PHE A 38 1.55 -4.56 -7.40
CA PHE A 38 1.88 -5.86 -6.79
C PHE A 38 1.63 -5.87 -5.27
N THR A 39 1.92 -4.76 -4.59
CA THR A 39 1.65 -4.61 -3.15
C THR A 39 0.14 -4.61 -2.88
N VAL A 40 -0.64 -3.91 -3.72
CA VAL A 40 -2.10 -3.89 -3.63
C VAL A 40 -2.68 -5.29 -3.87
N GLU A 41 -2.26 -6.00 -4.92
CA GLU A 41 -2.72 -7.35 -5.24
C GLU A 41 -2.37 -8.36 -4.13
N ARG A 42 -1.16 -8.27 -3.58
CA ARG A 42 -0.76 -9.10 -2.43
C ARG A 42 -1.65 -8.84 -1.22
N SER A 43 -1.92 -7.57 -0.91
CA SER A 43 -2.79 -7.20 0.21
C SER A 43 -4.22 -7.71 0.01
N LEU A 44 -4.77 -7.59 -1.21
CA LEU A 44 -6.08 -8.16 -1.58
C LEU A 44 -6.13 -9.67 -1.35
N ARG A 45 -5.12 -10.43 -1.81
CA ARG A 45 -5.06 -11.88 -1.59
C ARG A 45 -5.05 -12.23 -0.10
N LEU A 46 -4.32 -11.47 0.72
CA LEU A 46 -4.27 -11.67 2.17
C LEU A 46 -5.62 -11.36 2.83
N LEU A 47 -6.30 -10.29 2.44
CA LEU A 47 -7.64 -9.96 2.95
C LEU A 47 -8.68 -11.03 2.58
N TYR A 48 -8.64 -11.55 1.36
CA TYR A 48 -9.48 -12.67 0.94
C TYR A 48 -9.18 -13.96 1.72
N ALA A 49 -7.89 -14.25 1.96
CA ALA A 49 -7.49 -15.39 2.78
C ALA A 49 -7.99 -15.26 4.22
N VAL A 50 -7.89 -14.07 4.83
CA VAL A 50 -8.45 -13.78 6.16
C VAL A 50 -9.96 -14.03 6.18
N LYS A 51 -10.72 -13.56 5.18
CA LYS A 51 -12.17 -13.82 5.09
C LYS A 51 -12.48 -15.32 4.98
N ALA A 52 -11.70 -16.06 4.19
CA ALA A 52 -11.91 -17.50 3.99
C ALA A 52 -11.55 -18.32 5.24
N VAL A 53 -10.53 -17.91 6.00
CA VAL A 53 -10.17 -18.57 7.26
C VAL A 53 -11.13 -18.17 8.37
N SER A 54 -11.62 -16.93 8.40
CA SER A 54 -12.56 -16.47 9.42
C SER A 54 -13.92 -17.15 9.34
N THR A 55 -14.39 -17.50 8.14
CA THR A 55 -15.62 -18.32 7.99
C THR A 55 -15.42 -19.75 8.51
N GLN A 56 -14.24 -20.32 8.32
CA GLN A 56 -13.91 -21.66 8.84
C GLN A 56 -13.72 -21.68 10.36
N LEU A 57 -13.16 -20.60 10.93
CA LEU A 57 -13.03 -20.43 12.39
C LEU A 57 -14.35 -20.08 13.07
N GLY A 58 -15.31 -19.56 12.31
CA GLY A 58 -16.58 -19.06 12.81
C GLY A 58 -17.38 -20.06 13.62
N ASP A 59 -17.30 -21.34 13.26
CA ASP A 59 -17.97 -22.42 13.98
C ASP A 59 -17.38 -22.70 15.38
N GLN A 60 -16.18 -22.22 15.69
CA GLN A 60 -15.45 -22.63 16.90
C GLN A 60 -15.28 -21.53 17.95
N LEU A 61 -15.29 -20.24 17.60
CA LEU A 61 -14.64 -19.22 18.44
C LEU A 61 -15.31 -17.83 18.48
N SER A 62 -16.29 -17.52 17.63
CA SER A 62 -16.85 -16.16 17.56
C SER A 62 -18.35 -16.18 17.26
N SER A 63 -19.07 -15.13 17.71
CA SER A 63 -20.47 -14.96 17.36
C SER A 63 -20.60 -14.76 15.84
N ALA A 64 -21.70 -15.24 15.24
CA ALA A 64 -22.01 -14.97 13.84
C ALA A 64 -22.01 -13.46 13.52
N GLU A 65 -22.32 -12.62 14.51
CA GLU A 65 -22.27 -11.17 14.42
C GLU A 65 -20.84 -10.63 14.25
N ASP A 66 -19.86 -11.20 14.96
CA ASP A 66 -18.47 -10.78 14.91
C ASP A 66 -17.84 -11.10 13.55
N ILE A 67 -18.17 -12.26 12.98
CA ILE A 67 -17.72 -12.67 11.65
C ILE A 67 -18.31 -11.73 10.59
N THR A 68 -19.59 -11.38 10.74
CA THR A 68 -20.27 -10.44 9.84
C THR A 68 -19.63 -9.05 9.92
N LEU A 69 -19.28 -8.59 11.11
CA LEU A 69 -18.59 -7.32 11.32
C LEU A 69 -17.17 -7.35 10.72
N LEU A 70 -16.43 -8.44 10.91
CA LEU A 70 -15.11 -8.63 10.31
C LEU A 70 -15.18 -8.58 8.78
N HIS A 71 -16.17 -9.24 8.18
CA HIS A 71 -16.39 -9.20 6.73
C HIS A 71 -16.71 -7.79 6.24
N LYS A 72 -17.56 -7.04 6.95
CA LYS A 72 -17.83 -5.62 6.62
C LYS A 72 -16.57 -4.76 6.65
N ILE A 73 -15.71 -4.95 7.65
CA ILE A 73 -14.44 -4.21 7.75
C ILE A 73 -13.50 -4.60 6.60
N SER A 74 -13.40 -5.89 6.27
CA SER A 74 -12.63 -6.34 5.11
C SER A 74 -13.14 -5.73 3.81
N ASP A 75 -14.46 -5.71 3.60
CA ASP A 75 -15.05 -5.19 2.37
C ASP A 75 -14.79 -3.69 2.19
N ALA A 76 -14.77 -2.93 3.27
CA ALA A 76 -14.41 -1.51 3.26
C ALA A 76 -12.96 -1.25 2.79
N LEU A 77 -12.05 -2.22 2.93
CA LEU A 77 -10.67 -2.13 2.45
C LEU A 77 -10.48 -2.79 1.08
N ILE A 78 -11.18 -3.89 0.82
CA ILE A 78 -11.12 -4.63 -0.45
C ILE A 78 -11.63 -3.76 -1.59
N LEU A 79 -12.77 -3.08 -1.42
CA LEU A 79 -13.41 -2.33 -2.52
C LEU A 79 -12.51 -1.23 -3.11
N PRO A 80 -11.88 -0.33 -2.31
CA PRO A 80 -10.97 0.68 -2.85
C PRO A 80 -9.73 0.08 -3.51
N LEU A 81 -9.17 -0.98 -2.92
CA LEU A 81 -7.98 -1.65 -3.46
C LEU A 81 -8.27 -2.35 -4.78
N GLN A 82 -9.42 -3.01 -4.90
CA GLN A 82 -9.88 -3.63 -6.15
C GLN A 82 -10.16 -2.60 -7.23
N HIS A 83 -10.85 -1.52 -6.88
CA HIS A 83 -11.11 -0.43 -7.82
C HIS A 83 -9.80 0.13 -8.38
N HIS A 84 -8.77 0.28 -7.53
CA HIS A 84 -7.46 0.71 -7.99
C HIS A 84 -6.79 -0.30 -8.94
N THR A 85 -6.85 -1.61 -8.65
CA THR A 85 -6.31 -2.63 -9.57
C THR A 85 -7.06 -2.70 -10.90
N ASP A 86 -8.38 -2.45 -10.90
CA ASP A 86 -9.23 -2.53 -12.09
C ASP A 86 -9.10 -1.27 -12.97
N THR A 87 -8.84 -0.11 -12.36
CA THR A 87 -8.76 1.19 -13.07
C THR A 87 -7.34 1.52 -13.55
N THR A 88 -6.32 0.91 -12.95
CA THR A 88 -4.94 1.13 -13.38
C THR A 88 -4.68 0.34 -14.67
N GLU A 89 -4.91 1.00 -15.82
CA GLU A 89 -4.46 0.51 -17.12
C GLU A 89 -2.97 0.12 -17.05
N GLU A 90 -2.61 -0.93 -17.78
CA GLU A 90 -1.27 -1.54 -17.82
C GLU A 90 -0.19 -0.51 -18.20
N ASN A 91 0.26 0.31 -17.26
CA ASN A 91 1.54 0.97 -17.40
C ASN A 91 2.59 -0.14 -17.29
N PRO A 92 3.41 -0.39 -18.33
CA PRO A 92 4.46 -1.39 -18.29
C PRO A 92 5.47 -0.96 -17.22
N CYS A 93 5.31 -1.50 -16.02
CA CYS A 93 6.19 -1.16 -14.91
C CYS A 93 7.60 -1.71 -15.22
N PRO A 94 8.66 -0.91 -15.01
CA PRO A 94 10.03 -1.41 -15.02
C PRO A 94 10.18 -2.56 -14.02
N GLN A 95 11.00 -3.52 -14.40
CA GLN A 95 11.27 -4.79 -13.73
C GLN A 95 11.34 -4.68 -12.19
N ALA A 96 10.73 -5.66 -11.52
CA ALA A 96 10.63 -5.79 -10.07
C ALA A 96 11.93 -5.42 -9.33
N PRO A 97 11.85 -4.73 -8.18
CA PRO A 97 13.01 -4.44 -7.37
C PRO A 97 13.62 -5.77 -6.91
N THR A 98 14.81 -6.04 -7.42
CA THR A 98 15.66 -7.16 -7.00
C THR A 98 15.89 -7.01 -5.51
N THR A 99 15.53 -8.03 -4.72
CA THR A 99 15.83 -8.09 -3.29
C THR A 99 17.31 -7.77 -3.08
N PRO A 100 17.68 -6.71 -2.33
CA PRO A 100 19.07 -6.52 -1.97
C PRO A 100 19.51 -7.71 -1.09
N PRO A 101 20.77 -8.17 -1.20
CA PRO A 101 21.27 -9.39 -0.56
C PRO A 101 21.21 -9.41 0.98
N ASN A 102 20.73 -8.34 1.62
CA ASN A 102 20.79 -8.15 3.07
C ASN A 102 19.49 -8.50 3.79
N GLY A 103 18.46 -9.01 3.12
CA GLY A 103 17.24 -9.55 3.76
C GLY A 103 16.36 -8.54 4.52
N VAL A 104 16.74 -7.26 4.55
CA VAL A 104 15.91 -6.18 5.09
C VAL A 104 14.91 -5.79 4.00
N PRO A 105 13.59 -5.82 4.27
CA PRO A 105 12.61 -5.27 3.35
C PRO A 105 12.97 -3.81 3.06
N GLY A 106 13.38 -3.52 1.84
CA GLY A 106 13.59 -2.15 1.40
C GLY A 106 12.27 -1.40 1.53
N HIS A 107 12.33 -0.14 1.98
CA HIS A 107 11.15 0.72 1.94
C HIS A 107 10.67 0.79 0.48
N PRO A 108 9.37 0.58 0.17
CA PRO A 108 8.87 0.68 -1.19
C PRO A 108 9.29 2.02 -1.79
N GLN A 109 9.90 1.98 -2.98
CA GLN A 109 10.28 3.18 -3.70
C GLN A 109 9.01 3.83 -4.23
N ALA A 110 8.81 5.11 -3.92
CA ALA A 110 7.74 5.88 -4.55
C ALA A 110 8.04 5.97 -6.05
N VAL A 111 7.19 5.43 -6.90
CA VAL A 111 7.29 5.61 -8.35
C VAL A 111 6.60 6.93 -8.67
N ILE A 112 7.39 7.98 -8.93
CA ILE A 112 6.88 9.30 -9.30
C ILE A 112 6.81 9.39 -10.83
N ASP A 113 5.63 9.76 -11.36
CA ASP A 113 5.49 10.13 -12.76
C ASP A 113 6.11 11.51 -13.01
N VAL A 114 7.35 11.48 -13.52
CA VAL A 114 8.13 12.69 -13.84
C VAL A 114 7.49 13.49 -14.97
N ALA A 115 6.83 12.84 -15.94
CA ALA A 115 6.19 13.54 -17.05
C ALA A 115 4.97 14.33 -16.56
N HIS A 116 4.19 13.73 -15.67
CA HIS A 116 3.07 14.42 -15.03
C HIS A 116 3.53 15.59 -14.14
N ALA A 117 4.58 15.39 -13.33
CA ALA A 117 5.17 16.44 -12.51
C ALA A 117 5.65 17.63 -13.36
N MET A 118 6.27 17.35 -14.50
CA MET A 118 6.70 18.37 -15.47
C MET A 118 5.52 19.10 -16.11
N HIS A 119 4.44 18.40 -16.45
CA HIS A 119 3.23 19.03 -16.97
C HIS A 119 2.64 20.01 -15.95
N LEU A 120 2.50 19.60 -14.68
CA LEU A 120 2.01 20.47 -13.60
C LEU A 120 2.92 21.68 -13.37
N HIS A 121 4.24 21.51 -13.46
CA HIS A 121 5.18 22.62 -13.37
C HIS A 121 5.03 23.60 -14.54
N ASN A 122 4.84 23.10 -15.76
CA ASN A 122 4.60 23.93 -16.94
C ASN A 122 3.28 24.72 -16.87
N LEU A 123 2.31 24.24 -16.08
CA LEU A 123 1.08 24.97 -15.76
C LEU A 123 1.28 26.07 -14.70
N GLY A 124 2.50 26.23 -14.16
CA GLY A 124 2.86 27.28 -13.21
C GLY A 124 2.76 26.88 -11.74
N ASN A 125 2.52 25.60 -11.43
CA ASN A 125 2.52 25.11 -10.05
C ASN A 125 3.94 25.07 -9.48
N SER A 126 4.07 25.38 -8.19
CA SER A 126 5.35 25.25 -7.50
C SER A 126 5.69 23.77 -7.25
N TRP A 127 6.98 23.45 -7.12
CA TRP A 127 7.40 22.08 -6.79
C TRP A 127 6.86 21.58 -5.44
N GLU A 128 6.54 22.50 -4.52
CA GLU A 128 5.90 22.16 -3.25
C GLU A 128 4.45 21.71 -3.44
N GLN A 129 3.66 22.47 -4.22
CA GLN A 129 2.29 22.12 -4.57
C GLN A 129 2.22 20.81 -5.36
N ILE A 130 3.19 20.58 -6.25
CA ILE A 130 3.29 19.34 -7.04
C ILE A 130 3.64 18.16 -6.13
N ALA A 131 4.55 18.33 -5.18
CA ALA A 131 4.89 17.28 -4.22
C ALA A 131 3.70 16.91 -3.33
N GLU A 132 2.96 17.91 -2.84
CA GLU A 132 1.74 17.73 -2.07
C GLU A 132 0.65 17.02 -2.89
N ALA A 133 0.40 17.47 -4.13
CA ALA A 133 -0.57 16.85 -5.03
C ALA A 133 -0.23 15.40 -5.37
N MET A 134 1.06 15.06 -5.43
CA MET A 134 1.54 13.69 -5.65
C MET A 134 1.73 12.89 -4.36
N GLY A 135 1.40 13.44 -3.19
CA GLY A 135 1.49 12.74 -1.91
C GLY A 135 2.90 12.33 -1.50
N VAL A 136 3.93 13.02 -2.01
CA VAL A 136 5.35 12.72 -1.73
C VAL A 136 6.04 13.89 -1.05
N ALA A 137 7.10 13.60 -0.28
CA ALA A 137 7.96 14.66 0.22
C ALA A 137 8.66 15.38 -0.94
N GLN A 138 8.78 16.71 -0.86
CA GLN A 138 9.44 17.53 -1.88
C GLN A 138 10.88 17.05 -2.19
N ARG A 139 11.59 16.57 -1.16
CA ARG A 139 12.92 15.96 -1.33
C ARG A 139 12.89 14.72 -2.22
N THR A 140 11.88 13.87 -2.06
CA THR A 140 11.68 12.68 -2.89
C THR A 140 11.43 13.10 -4.33
N LEU A 141 10.53 14.05 -4.56
CA LEU A 141 10.29 14.61 -5.90
C LEU A 141 11.57 15.10 -6.58
N TYR A 142 12.41 15.88 -5.87
CA TYR A 142 13.68 16.35 -6.42
C TYR A 142 14.65 15.22 -6.77
N HIS A 143 14.72 14.16 -5.96
CA HIS A 143 15.55 13.00 -6.29
C HIS A 143 15.09 12.34 -7.60
N HIS A 144 13.78 12.19 -7.82
CA HIS A 144 13.24 11.60 -9.04
C HIS A 144 13.46 12.49 -10.27
N LEU A 145 13.29 13.81 -10.13
CA LEU A 145 13.59 14.77 -11.21
C LEU A 145 15.08 14.73 -11.61
N HIS A 146 15.97 14.71 -10.61
CA HIS A 146 17.40 14.65 -10.85
C HIS A 146 17.82 13.31 -11.49
N ALA A 147 17.24 12.19 -11.04
CA ALA A 147 17.48 10.88 -11.63
C ALA A 147 17.01 10.81 -13.11
N ALA A 148 15.95 11.55 -13.46
CA ALA A 148 15.47 11.70 -14.82
C ALA A 148 16.29 12.69 -15.68
N GLY A 149 17.37 13.27 -15.16
CA GLY A 149 18.21 14.24 -15.87
C GLY A 149 17.59 15.64 -15.96
N ILE A 150 16.48 15.88 -15.27
CA ILE A 150 15.84 17.19 -15.21
C ILE A 150 16.54 17.96 -14.09
N GLY A 151 17.47 18.83 -14.48
CA GLY A 151 18.18 19.71 -13.56
C GLY A 151 17.20 20.66 -12.89
N SER A 152 16.69 20.30 -11.71
CA SER A 152 15.86 21.21 -10.92
C SER A 152 16.76 22.35 -10.46
N PHE A 153 16.65 23.50 -11.11
CA PHE A 153 17.27 24.72 -10.63
C PHE A 153 16.75 24.99 -9.22
N ARG A 154 17.63 24.84 -8.22
CA ARG A 154 17.54 25.62 -7.00
C ARG A 154 17.62 27.08 -7.45
N SER A 155 16.49 27.74 -7.70
CA SER A 155 16.48 29.19 -7.65
C SER A 155 16.75 29.56 -6.18
N LYS A 156 18.03 29.75 -5.86
CA LYS A 156 18.34 30.70 -4.80
C LYS A 156 17.72 32.01 -5.28
N GLY A 157 16.73 32.51 -4.54
CA GLY A 157 16.17 33.82 -4.78
C GLY A 157 17.33 34.81 -4.92
N CYS A 158 17.44 35.44 -6.09
CA CYS A 158 18.16 36.70 -6.18
C CYS A 158 17.22 37.76 -5.62
N ALA A 159 17.66 38.34 -4.51
CA ALA A 159 17.29 39.67 -4.09
C ALA A 159 17.72 40.71 -5.14
#